data_AF-A0AA90HUD3-F1
#
_entry.id   AF-A0AA90HUD3-F1
#
_cell.length_a   1.000
_cell.length_b   1.000
_cell.length_c   1.000
_cell.angle_alpha   90.00
_cell.angle_beta   90.00
_cell.angle_gamma   90.00
#
_symmetry.space_group_name_H-M   'P 1'
#
loop_
_entity.id
_entity.type
_entity.pdbx_description
1 polymer ?
#
loop_
_entity_poly.entity_id
_entity_poly.type
_entity_poly.pdbx_seq_one_letter_code
_entity_poly.pdbx_strand_id
1 'polypeptide(L)'
;LFSCLKGRGFNLENTRLTDPRRVKKLIAVLAISFCWCYLTGEWQHDQKKAIKIKKHGRLSMSLFRYGLDYVQMAIQRLIGFGKKEEFKEILAILRRQNPDRIRVL
;
A
#
# COMPACT_ATOMS: atom_id res chain seq x y z
N LEU A 1 -1.10 -4.85 11.15
CA LEU A 1 -0.66 -3.45 11.05
C LEU A 1 0.79 -3.23 11.49
N PHE A 2 1.16 -3.52 12.74
CA PHE A 2 2.51 -3.24 13.26
C PHE A 2 3.67 -3.83 12.43
N SER A 3 3.51 -5.05 11.93
CA SER A 3 4.49 -5.67 11.03
C SER A 3 4.71 -4.92 9.71
N CYS A 4 3.70 -4.20 9.21
CA CYS A 4 3.75 -3.44 7.96
C CYS A 4 4.58 -2.16 8.11
N LEU A 5 4.70 -1.62 9.33
CA LEU A 5 5.54 -0.45 9.60
C LEU A 5 7.02 -0.81 9.75
N LYS A 6 7.33 -2.06 10.10
CA LYS A 6 8.68 -2.58 10.32
C LYS A 6 9.30 -3.16 9.05
N GLY A 7 10.30 -4.04 9.19
CA GLY A 7 11.00 -4.67 8.05
C GLY A 7 10.11 -5.42 7.06
N ARG A 8 8.88 -5.81 7.43
CA ARG A 8 7.91 -6.42 6.50
C ARG A 8 7.07 -5.41 5.72
N GLY A 9 7.38 -4.13 5.73
CA GLY A 9 6.76 -3.13 4.85
C GLY A 9 7.62 -1.88 4.72
N PHE A 10 7.27 -0.80 5.43
CA PHE A 10 7.93 0.50 5.29
C PHE A 10 9.33 0.61 5.92
N ASN A 11 9.78 -0.41 6.63
CA ASN A 11 11.13 -0.50 7.20
C ASN A 11 11.50 0.70 8.09
N LEU A 12 10.55 1.15 8.93
CA LEU A 12 10.71 2.31 9.81
C LEU A 12 11.96 2.23 10.70
N GLU A 13 12.31 1.03 11.16
CA GLU A 13 13.46 0.76 12.02
C GLU A 13 14.80 1.17 11.37
N ASN A 14 14.90 1.12 10.03
CA ASN A 14 16.11 1.51 9.31
C ASN A 14 16.30 3.04 9.20
N THR A 15 15.25 3.84 9.49
CA THR A 15 15.36 5.30 9.44
C THR A 15 16.19 5.87 10.59
N ARG A 16 16.37 5.09 11.68
CA ARG A 16 17.09 5.47 12.92
C ARG A 16 16.66 6.83 13.50
N LEU A 17 15.43 7.26 13.20
CA LEU A 17 14.89 8.53 13.70
C LEU A 17 14.60 8.43 15.20
N THR A 18 15.28 9.26 15.98
CA THR A 18 15.13 9.33 17.44
C THR A 18 14.36 10.57 17.91
N ASP A 19 14.31 11.64 17.09
CA ASP A 19 13.59 12.87 17.42
C ASP A 19 12.06 12.63 17.40
N PRO A 20 11.35 12.83 18.54
CA PRO A 20 9.91 12.56 18.63
C PRO A 20 9.04 13.38 17.67
N ARG A 21 9.45 14.63 17.36
CA ARG A 21 8.70 15.50 16.43
C ARG A 21 8.81 14.97 15.00
N ARG A 22 10.00 14.48 14.60
CA ARG A 22 10.22 13.84 13.29
C ARG A 22 9.51 12.51 13.19
N VAL A 23 9.55 11.69 14.23
CA VAL A 23 8.83 10.41 14.30
C VAL A 23 7.32 10.64 14.13
N LYS A 24 6.73 11.62 14.83
CA LYS A 24 5.31 11.96 14.68
C LYS A 24 4.94 12.30 13.24
N LYS A 25 5.74 13.13 12.57
CA LYS A 25 5.52 13.49 11.16
C LYS A 25 5.62 12.27 10.25
N LEU A 26 6.63 11.42 10.46
CA LEU A 26 6.81 10.22 9.65
C LEU A 26 5.65 9.23 9.82
N ILE A 27 5.19 9.00 11.05
CA ILE A 27 4.03 8.14 11.31
C ILE A 27 2.78 8.65 10.60
N ALA A 28 2.54 9.96 10.57
CA ALA A 28 1.42 10.54 9.83
C ALA A 28 1.49 10.25 8.32
N VAL A 29 2.68 10.41 7.72
CA VAL A 29 2.90 10.07 6.30
C VAL A 29 2.72 8.57 6.07
N LEU A 30 3.28 7.73 6.93
CA LEU A 30 3.17 6.28 6.82
C LEU A 30 1.73 5.78 6.96
N ALA A 31 0.89 6.44 7.75
CA ALA A 31 -0.53 6.13 7.84
C ALA A 31 -1.24 6.36 6.49
N ILE A 32 -0.96 7.49 5.83
CA ILE A 32 -1.51 7.81 4.50
C ILE A 32 -0.99 6.80 3.47
N SER A 33 0.32 6.53 3.46
CA SER A 33 0.92 5.53 2.58
C SER A 33 0.35 4.12 2.82
N PHE A 34 0.07 3.76 4.07
CA PHE A 34 -0.54 2.47 4.42
C PHE A 34 -1.93 2.34 3.79
N CYS A 35 -2.78 3.34 3.98
CA CYS A 35 -4.12 3.36 3.38
C CYS A 35 -4.03 3.24 1.86
N TRP A 36 -3.13 3.98 1.22
CA TRP A 36 -2.95 3.91 -0.23
C TRP A 36 -2.53 2.52 -0.71
N CYS A 37 -1.55 1.90 -0.05
CA CYS A 37 -1.10 0.54 -0.37
C CYS A 37 -2.24 -0.48 -0.17
N TYR A 38 -3.03 -0.34 0.90
CA TYR A 38 -4.17 -1.23 1.14
C TYR A 38 -5.23 -1.12 0.05
N LEU A 39 -5.64 0.12 -0.30
CA LEU A 39 -6.61 0.39 -1.36
C LEU A 39 -6.13 -0.15 -2.71
N THR A 40 -4.84 0.01 -3.00
CA THR A 40 -4.25 -0.50 -4.23
C THR A 40 -4.27 -2.03 -4.26
N GLY A 41 -3.96 -2.68 -3.13
CA GLY A 41 -3.97 -4.13 -3.03
C GLY A 41 -5.37 -4.73 -3.15
N GLU A 42 -6.37 -4.07 -2.58
CA GLU A 42 -7.80 -4.43 -2.72
C GLU A 42 -8.23 -4.33 -4.20
N TRP A 43 -8.01 -3.18 -4.83
CA TRP A 43 -8.28 -3.01 -6.26
C TRP A 43 -7.57 -4.06 -7.12
N GLN A 44 -6.30 -4.34 -6.83
CA GLN A 44 -5.54 -5.31 -7.61
C GLN A 44 -6.06 -6.73 -7.40
N HIS A 45 -6.50 -7.07 -6.19
CA HIS A 45 -7.13 -8.35 -5.87
C HIS A 45 -8.45 -8.53 -6.64
N ASP A 46 -9.27 -7.48 -6.72
CA ASP A 46 -10.60 -7.54 -7.32
C ASP A 46 -10.58 -7.42 -8.84
N GLN A 47 -9.70 -6.57 -9.40
CA GLN A 47 -9.80 -6.10 -10.79
C GLN A 47 -8.65 -6.58 -11.69
N LYS A 48 -7.50 -6.98 -11.13
CA LYS A 48 -6.34 -7.42 -11.93
C LYS A 48 -6.01 -8.89 -11.73
N LYS A 49 -5.62 -9.27 -10.51
CA LYS A 49 -5.21 -10.63 -10.17
C LYS A 49 -5.51 -10.92 -8.72
N ALA A 50 -6.48 -11.81 -8.51
CA ALA A 50 -6.83 -12.28 -7.19
C ALA A 50 -5.63 -12.97 -6.51
N ILE A 51 -5.43 -12.64 -5.24
CA ILE A 51 -4.47 -13.29 -4.36
C ILE A 51 -5.01 -14.69 -4.05
N LYS A 52 -4.21 -15.72 -4.31
CA LYS A 52 -4.59 -17.11 -4.05
C LYS A 52 -4.90 -17.35 -2.57
N ILE A 53 -6.03 -17.99 -2.28
CA ILE A 53 -6.35 -18.51 -0.95
C ILE A 53 -5.63 -19.85 -0.75
N LYS A 54 -4.94 -20.02 0.37
CA LYS A 54 -4.22 -21.25 0.74
C LYS A 54 -5.18 -22.26 1.39
N LYS A 55 -4.75 -23.52 1.53
CA LYS A 55 -5.54 -24.62 2.12
C LYS A 55 -6.15 -24.30 3.49
N HIS A 56 -5.47 -23.47 4.29
CA HIS A 56 -5.92 -23.01 5.61
C HIS A 56 -6.86 -21.78 5.55
N GLY A 57 -7.49 -21.48 4.41
CA GLY A 57 -8.51 -20.44 4.25
C GLY A 57 -8.03 -18.98 4.29
N ARG A 58 -6.72 -18.73 4.34
CA ARG A 58 -6.16 -17.37 4.35
C ARG A 58 -5.50 -17.02 3.03
N LEU A 59 -5.54 -15.75 2.65
CA LEU A 59 -4.80 -15.22 1.51
C LEU A 59 -3.30 -15.56 1.63
N SER A 60 -2.65 -15.85 0.49
CA SER A 60 -1.23 -16.17 0.44
C SER A 60 -0.34 -15.00 0.84
N MET A 61 -0.87 -13.78 0.75
CA MET A 61 -0.22 -12.51 1.04
C MET A 61 -1.27 -11.49 1.52
N SER A 62 -0.88 -10.51 2.33
CA SER A 62 -1.80 -9.45 2.74
C SER A 62 -2.07 -8.48 1.58
N LEU A 63 -3.27 -7.90 1.54
CA LEU A 63 -3.64 -6.84 0.58
C LEU A 63 -2.65 -5.68 0.64
N PHE A 64 -2.25 -5.26 1.86
CA PHE A 64 -1.21 -4.24 2.04
C PHE A 64 0.08 -4.56 1.28
N ARG A 65 0.62 -5.79 1.45
CA ARG A 65 1.88 -6.17 0.80
C ARG A 65 1.68 -6.22 -0.72
N TYR A 66 0.57 -6.78 -1.16
CA TYR A 66 0.24 -6.85 -2.57
C TYR A 66 0.19 -5.47 -3.24
N GLY A 67 -0.47 -4.51 -2.61
CA GLY A 67 -0.50 -3.14 -3.10
C GLY A 67 0.80 -2.38 -2.92
N LEU A 68 1.56 -2.61 -1.84
CA LEU A 68 2.89 -2.01 -1.64
C LEU A 68 3.83 -2.36 -2.80
N ASP A 69 3.88 -3.64 -3.19
CA ASP A 69 4.74 -4.10 -4.27
C ASP A 69 4.36 -3.44 -5.61
N TYR A 70 3.06 -3.22 -5.87
CA TYR A 70 2.58 -2.52 -7.05
C TYR A 70 2.87 -1.01 -7.03
N VAL A 71 2.66 -0.34 -5.90
CA VAL A 71 3.00 1.08 -5.72
C VAL A 71 4.50 1.30 -5.92
N GLN A 72 5.34 0.43 -5.35
CA GLN A 72 6.80 0.49 -5.56
C GLN A 72 7.16 0.32 -7.04
N MET A 73 6.58 -0.65 -7.73
CA MET A 73 6.79 -0.84 -9.16
C MET A 73 6.38 0.41 -9.97
N ALA A 74 5.20 0.98 -9.70
CA ALA A 74 4.71 2.15 -10.40
C ALA A 74 5.60 3.38 -10.17
N ILE A 75 6.07 3.61 -8.94
CA ILE A 75 7.00 4.70 -8.61
C ILE A 75 8.37 4.48 -9.29
N GLN A 76 8.91 3.26 -9.25
CA GLN A 76 10.18 2.95 -9.92
C GLN A 76 10.09 3.13 -11.44
N ARG A 77 8.97 2.75 -12.06
CA ARG A 77 8.72 2.97 -13.49
C ARG A 77 8.58 4.45 -13.85
N LEU A 78 7.91 5.21 -12.98
CA LEU A 78 7.77 6.66 -13.14
C LEU A 78 9.14 7.35 -13.09
N ILE A 79 9.94 7.05 -12.06
CA ILE A 79 11.23 7.71 -11.84
C ILE A 79 12.28 7.23 -12.84
N GLY A 80 12.35 5.93 -13.10
CA GLY A 80 13.41 5.33 -13.92
C GLY A 80 13.16 5.42 -15.43
N PHE A 81 11.90 5.36 -15.88
CA PHE A 81 11.57 5.25 -17.31
C PHE A 81 10.55 6.30 -17.78
N GLY A 82 10.11 7.20 -16.90
CA GLY A 82 9.13 8.24 -17.24
C GLY A 82 7.74 7.71 -17.57
N LYS A 83 7.45 6.42 -17.31
CA LYS A 83 6.13 5.80 -17.58
C LYS A 83 5.13 6.25 -16.53
N LYS A 84 4.07 6.92 -16.96
CA LYS A 84 3.09 7.56 -16.08
C LYS A 84 1.79 6.78 -15.99
N GLU A 85 1.61 5.76 -16.82
CA GLU A 85 0.37 5.01 -16.99
C GLU A 85 -0.01 4.31 -15.68
N GLU A 86 0.88 3.49 -15.14
CA GLU A 86 0.65 2.78 -13.88
C GLU A 86 0.52 3.75 -12.70
N PHE A 87 1.26 4.86 -12.73
CA PHE A 87 1.15 5.89 -11.70
C PHE A 87 -0.21 6.60 -11.73
N LYS A 88 -0.73 6.90 -12.92
CA LYS A 88 -2.07 7.46 -13.10
C LYS A 88 -3.15 6.49 -12.63
N GLU A 89 -2.99 5.18 -12.87
CA GLU A 89 -3.92 4.16 -12.35
C GLU A 89 -3.98 4.19 -10.82
N ILE A 90 -2.84 4.13 -10.14
CA ILE A 90 -2.84 4.12 -8.66
C ILE A 90 -3.31 5.45 -8.06
N LEU A 91 -3.11 6.57 -8.77
CA LEU A 91 -3.69 7.86 -8.38
C LEU A 91 -5.21 7.90 -8.59
N ALA A 92 -5.73 7.28 -9.65
CA ALA A 92 -7.16 7.20 -9.89
C ALA A 92 -7.88 6.39 -8.81
N ILE A 93 -7.22 5.36 -8.25
CA ILE A 93 -7.76 4.59 -7.10
C ILE A 93 -8.00 5.49 -5.89
N LEU A 94 -7.08 6.42 -5.60
CA LEU A 94 -7.26 7.37 -4.50
C LEU A 94 -8.44 8.34 -4.73
N ARG A 95 -8.77 8.62 -5.99
CA ARG A 95 -9.88 9.52 -6.36
C ARG A 95 -11.24 8.82 -6.39
N ARG A 96 -11.26 7.50 -6.62
CA ARG A 96 -12.49 6.70 -6.57
C ARG A 96 -12.91 6.50 -5.11
N GLN A 97 -13.71 7.42 -4.57
CA GLN A 97 -14.52 7.09 -3.41
C GLN A 97 -15.48 5.99 -3.81
N ASN A 98 -15.28 4.78 -3.28
CA ASN A 98 -16.23 3.70 -3.46
C ASN A 98 -17.34 3.87 -2.41
N PRO A 99 -18.56 4.28 -2.77
CA PRO A 99 -19.63 4.57 -1.81
C PRO A 99 -20.03 3.33 -0.98
N ASP A 100 -19.77 2.12 -1.48
CA ASP A 100 -20.07 0.86 -0.77
C ASP A 100 -19.13 0.58 0.42
N ARG A 101 -18.02 1.32 0.52
CA ARG A 101 -16.99 1.13 1.57
C ARG A 101 -17.48 1.55 2.96
N ILE A 102 -18.52 2.37 3.06
CA ILE A 102 -19.07 2.87 4.34
C ILE A 102 -19.93 1.79 5.05
N ARG A 103 -20.39 0.75 4.35
CA ARG A 103 -21.34 -0.24 4.89
C ARG A 103 -20.70 -1.40 5.67
N VAL A 104 -19.37 -1.47 5.75
CA VAL A 104 -18.65 -2.62 6.34
C VAL A 104 -17.66 -2.22 7.45
N LEU A 105 -17.74 -0.98 7.93
CA LEU A 105 -17.14 -0.53 9.19
C LEU A 105 -18.25 -0.30 10.21
#